data_AF-A0A2S6RWP2-F1
#
_entry.id   AF-A0A2S6RWP2-F1
#
_cell.length_a   1.000
_cell.length_b   1.000
_cell.length_c   1.000
_cell.angle_alpha   90.00
_cell.angle_beta   90.00
_cell.angle_gamma   90.00
#
_symmetry.space_group_name_H-M   'P 1'
#
loop_
_entity.id
_entity.type
_entity.pdbx_description
1 polymer ?
#
loop_
_entity_poly.entity_id
_entity_poly.type
_entity_poly.pdbx_seq_one_letter_code
_entity_poly.pdbx_strand_id
1 'polypeptide(L)'
;MASPASAAAREGEAPLYLTFDDNRLLPALFGEHDEHLARIEQALGIWVTSRGNHVALSGSSNATNTAKKVFLELYDMLKRDLPVGGAEVEAVLRITSSEGSDGMQPAKTEALIQT
;
A
#
# COMPACT_ATOMS: atom_id res chain seq x y z
N MET A 1 -40.64 -20.96 -2.66
CA MET A 1 -39.73 -20.26 -3.60
C MET A 1 -38.90 -19.24 -2.83
N ALA A 2 -37.90 -19.71 -2.07
CA ALA A 2 -37.02 -18.83 -1.31
C ALA A 2 -35.59 -19.25 -1.62
N SER A 3 -34.86 -18.40 -2.31
CA SER A 3 -33.41 -18.45 -2.38
C SER A 3 -32.93 -17.00 -2.52
N PRO A 4 -32.29 -16.45 -1.48
CA PRO A 4 -32.00 -15.03 -1.34
C PRO A 4 -30.75 -14.67 -2.15
N ALA A 5 -30.93 -14.00 -3.29
CA ALA A 5 -29.86 -13.31 -3.98
C ALA A 5 -29.60 -11.94 -3.32
N SER A 6 -29.21 -11.90 -2.04
CA SER A 6 -28.69 -10.67 -1.40
C SER A 6 -28.10 -10.92 0.01
N ALA A 7 -27.29 -11.97 0.18
CA ALA A 7 -26.57 -12.21 1.44
C ALA A 7 -25.04 -12.07 1.32
N ALA A 8 -24.50 -11.76 0.13
CA ALA A 8 -23.06 -11.61 -0.09
C ALA A 8 -22.50 -10.20 0.27
N ALA A 9 -23.27 -9.38 0.99
CA ALA A 9 -22.90 -8.00 1.34
C ALA A 9 -22.65 -7.79 2.85
N ARG A 10 -22.34 -8.84 3.61
CA ARG A 10 -22.26 -8.76 5.08
C ARG A 10 -21.00 -9.33 5.70
N GLU A 11 -19.86 -9.13 5.07
CA GLU A 11 -18.57 -9.09 5.78
C GLU A 11 -17.82 -7.87 5.24
N GLY A 12 -18.25 -6.70 5.72
CA GLY A 12 -17.55 -5.44 5.50
C GLY A 12 -16.22 -5.51 6.22
N GLU A 13 -15.20 -5.96 5.50
CA GLU A 13 -13.83 -5.91 5.95
C GLU A 13 -13.49 -4.47 6.34
N ALA A 14 -13.02 -4.27 7.57
CA ALA A 14 -12.77 -2.93 8.08
C ALA A 14 -11.79 -2.20 7.15
N PRO A 15 -12.07 -0.92 6.80
CA PRO A 15 -11.14 -0.13 6.00
C PRO A 15 -9.80 -0.06 6.74
N LEU A 16 -8.72 -0.33 6.01
CA LEU A 16 -7.38 -0.32 6.56
C LEU A 16 -6.84 1.11 6.52
N TYR A 17 -6.46 1.62 7.68
CA TYR A 17 -5.88 2.96 7.80
C TYR A 17 -4.35 2.85 7.91
N LEU A 18 -3.67 3.61 7.06
CA LEU A 18 -2.23 3.80 7.07
C LEU A 18 -1.94 5.23 7.50
N THR A 19 -0.95 5.38 8.37
CA THR A 19 -0.46 6.67 8.82
C THR A 19 1.01 6.76 8.44
N PHE A 20 1.36 7.85 7.77
CA PHE A 20 2.75 8.17 7.41
C PHE A 20 3.25 9.30 8.31
N ASP A 21 4.51 9.21 8.70
CA ASP A 21 5.15 10.19 9.58
C ASP A 21 5.75 11.37 8.77
N ASP A 22 6.32 11.06 7.59
CA ASP A 22 6.97 12.05 6.73
C ASP A 22 6.05 12.62 5.66
N ASN A 23 5.39 13.74 5.96
CA ASN A 23 4.55 14.46 5.00
C ASN A 23 5.28 14.95 3.74
N ARG A 24 6.62 15.01 3.76
CA ARG A 24 7.44 15.42 2.61
C ARG A 24 7.53 14.33 1.54
N LEU A 25 7.40 13.05 1.93
CA LEU A 25 7.48 11.91 1.02
C LEU A 25 6.11 11.56 0.44
N LEU A 26 5.02 11.96 1.10
CA LEU A 26 3.65 11.68 0.66
C LEU A 26 3.33 12.14 -0.77
N PRO A 27 3.69 13.36 -1.22
CA PRO A 27 3.41 13.78 -2.60
C PRO A 27 4.15 12.91 -3.62
N ALA A 28 5.38 12.50 -3.32
CA ALA A 28 6.16 11.61 -4.19
C ALA A 28 5.61 10.17 -4.16
N LEU A 29 5.08 9.73 -3.02
CA LEU A 29 4.44 8.42 -2.85
C LEU A 29 3.15 8.33 -3.67
N PHE A 30 2.29 9.34 -3.56
CA PHE A 30 1.02 9.42 -4.28
C PHE A 30 1.19 9.74 -5.76
N GLY A 31 2.34 10.31 -6.14
CA GLY A 31 2.61 10.78 -7.49
C GLY A 31 1.96 12.13 -7.76
N GLU A 32 2.27 12.71 -8.91
CA GLU A 32 1.72 14.00 -9.30
C GLU A 32 0.20 13.83 -9.53
N HIS A 33 -0.62 14.59 -8.79
CA HIS A 33 -2.09 14.49 -8.84
C HIS A 33 -2.66 13.10 -8.50
N ASP A 34 -2.05 12.39 -7.54
CA ASP A 34 -2.54 11.07 -7.08
C ASP A 34 -2.49 9.99 -8.19
N GLU A 35 -1.61 10.15 -9.18
CA GLU A 35 -1.48 9.20 -10.31
C GLU A 35 -1.13 7.78 -9.84
N HIS A 36 -0.28 7.64 -8.82
CA HIS A 36 0.14 6.33 -8.31
C HIS A 36 -1.00 5.67 -7.55
N LEU A 37 -1.76 6.46 -6.77
CA LEU A 37 -2.95 6.00 -6.07
C LEU A 37 -3.97 5.42 -7.05
N ALA A 38 -4.32 6.19 -8.09
CA ALA A 38 -5.25 5.76 -9.11
C ALA A 38 -4.78 4.47 -9.80
N ARG A 39 -3.47 4.34 -10.08
CA ARG A 39 -2.91 3.13 -10.70
C ARG A 39 -2.99 1.90 -9.79
N ILE A 40 -2.72 2.06 -8.50
CA ILE A 40 -2.83 0.99 -7.50
C ILE A 40 -4.30 0.58 -7.31
N GLU A 41 -5.22 1.55 -7.25
CA GLU A 41 -6.66 1.31 -7.21
C GLU A 41 -7.13 0.50 -8.42
N GLN A 42 -6.73 0.88 -9.63
CA GLN A 42 -7.10 0.18 -10.86
C GLN A 42 -6.50 -1.23 -10.93
N ALA A 43 -5.27 -1.41 -10.46
CA ALA A 43 -4.58 -2.70 -10.50
C ALA A 43 -5.16 -3.71 -9.49
N LEU A 44 -5.55 -3.26 -8.30
CA LEU A 44 -6.07 -4.12 -7.23
C LEU A 44 -7.59 -4.14 -7.13
N GLY A 45 -8.29 -3.21 -7.78
CA GLY A 45 -9.74 -3.05 -7.69
C GLY A 45 -10.22 -2.60 -6.31
N ILE A 46 -9.42 -1.79 -5.62
CA ILE A 46 -9.77 -1.23 -4.30
C ILE A 46 -10.04 0.27 -4.39
N TRP A 47 -10.58 0.82 -3.31
CA TRP A 47 -10.69 2.27 -3.12
C TRP A 47 -9.61 2.77 -2.18
N VAL A 48 -8.89 3.81 -2.58
CA VAL A 48 -7.90 4.48 -1.75
C VAL A 48 -8.29 5.93 -1.54
N THR A 49 -8.14 6.42 -0.32
CA THR A 49 -8.43 7.82 0.01
C THR A 49 -7.33 8.37 0.89
N SER A 50 -6.57 9.33 0.35
CA SER A 50 -5.58 10.10 1.09
C SER A 50 -6.26 11.31 1.77
N ARG A 51 -6.00 11.50 3.06
CA ARG A 51 -6.39 12.67 3.84
C ARG A 51 -5.22 13.12 4.71
N GLY A 52 -4.50 14.13 4.23
CA GLY A 52 -3.31 14.63 4.90
C GLY A 52 -2.25 13.53 4.98
N ASN A 53 -1.91 13.11 6.19
CA ASN A 53 -0.93 12.06 6.47
C ASN A 53 -1.54 10.66 6.61
N HIS A 54 -2.86 10.54 6.45
CA HIS A 54 -3.58 9.28 6.61
C HIS A 54 -4.08 8.78 5.25
N VAL A 55 -3.99 7.49 5.01
CA VAL A 55 -4.52 6.82 3.82
C VAL A 55 -5.50 5.74 4.28
N ALA A 56 -6.72 5.80 3.77
CA ALA A 56 -7.74 4.79 4.01
C ALA A 56 -7.85 3.88 2.77
N LEU A 57 -7.74 2.58 3.00
CA LEU A 57 -7.91 1.54 1.98
C LEU A 57 -9.24 0.82 2.24
N SER A 58 -10.14 0.83 1.26
CA SER A 58 -11.42 0.12 1.32
C SER A 58 -11.51 -0.92 0.22
N GLY A 59 -11.79 -2.16 0.56
CA GLY A 59 -11.88 -3.27 -0.39
C GLY A 59 -11.81 -4.62 0.31
N SER A 60 -11.53 -5.68 -0.43
CA SER A 60 -11.29 -7.02 0.14
C SER A 60 -9.99 -7.04 0.96
N SER A 61 -9.96 -7.79 2.07
CA SER A 61 -8.78 -7.93 2.96
C SER A 61 -7.51 -8.33 2.24
N ASN A 62 -7.61 -9.23 1.27
CA ASN A 62 -6.43 -9.61 0.48
C ASN A 62 -5.89 -8.40 -0.33
N ALA A 63 -6.78 -7.62 -0.93
CA ALA A 63 -6.41 -6.49 -1.76
C ALA A 63 -5.93 -5.29 -0.93
N THR A 64 -6.58 -4.98 0.20
CA THR A 64 -6.14 -3.92 1.12
C THR A 64 -4.80 -4.27 1.78
N ASN A 65 -4.56 -5.54 2.09
CA ASN A 65 -3.26 -5.99 2.62
C ASN A 65 -2.15 -5.91 1.56
N THR A 66 -2.44 -6.28 0.31
CA THR A 66 -1.49 -6.10 -0.81
C THR A 66 -1.20 -4.62 -1.05
N ALA A 67 -2.23 -3.76 -1.11
CA ALA A 67 -2.05 -2.32 -1.26
C ALA A 67 -1.20 -1.73 -0.14
N LYS A 68 -1.45 -2.13 1.12
CA LYS A 68 -0.62 -1.74 2.26
C LYS A 68 0.85 -2.05 2.04
N LYS A 69 1.18 -3.27 1.61
CA LYS A 69 2.56 -3.68 1.33
C LYS A 69 3.18 -2.82 0.22
N VAL A 70 2.43 -2.58 -0.87
CA VAL A 70 2.86 -1.70 -1.97
C VAL A 70 3.20 -0.31 -1.44
N PHE A 71 2.30 0.31 -0.66
CA PHE A 71 2.57 1.63 -0.08
C PHE A 71 3.77 1.66 0.86
N LEU A 72 3.97 0.61 1.67
CA LEU A 72 5.11 0.51 2.57
C LEU A 72 6.44 0.39 1.81
N GLU A 73 6.49 -0.43 0.75
CA GLU A 73 7.68 -0.58 -0.10
C GLU A 73 8.03 0.72 -0.83
N LEU A 74 7.03 1.37 -1.45
CA LEU A 74 7.23 2.66 -2.12
C LEU A 74 7.68 3.73 -1.11
N TYR A 75 7.15 3.71 0.11
CA TYR A 75 7.58 4.62 1.17
C TYR A 75 9.01 4.33 1.64
N ASP A 76 9.41 3.06 1.76
CA ASP A 76 10.80 2.71 2.12
C ASP A 76 11.80 3.14 1.03
N MET A 77 11.44 3.02 -0.25
CA MET A 77 12.24 3.54 -1.36
C MET A 77 12.43 5.05 -1.26
N LEU A 78 11.35 5.80 -1.02
CA LEU A 78 11.43 7.25 -0.83
C LEU A 78 12.28 7.63 0.40
N LYS A 79 12.22 6.84 1.48
CA LYS A 79 13.11 7.02 2.64
C LYS A 79 14.58 6.78 2.32
N ARG A 80 14.88 5.98 1.31
CA ARG A 80 16.24 5.74 0.78
C ARG A 80 16.66 6.77 -0.27
N ASP A 81 15.88 7.85 -0.44
CA ASP A 81 16.10 8.90 -1.47
C ASP A 81 16.00 8.34 -2.91
N LEU A 82 15.26 7.24 -3.10
CA LEU A 82 15.00 6.66 -4.42
C LEU A 82 13.74 7.29 -5.03
N PRO A 83 13.78 7.68 -6.32
CA PRO A 83 12.60 8.20 -7.00
C PRO A 83 11.58 7.10 -7.24
N VAL A 84 10.36 7.28 -6.73
CA VAL A 84 9.23 6.41 -7.03
C VAL A 84 8.45 7.02 -8.19
N GLY A 85 8.28 6.25 -9.26
CA GLY A 85 7.45 6.60 -10.41
C GLY A 85 6.58 5.43 -10.85
N GLY A 86 5.81 5.63 -11.92
CA GLY A 86 4.89 4.61 -12.42
C GLY A 86 5.53 3.24 -12.69
N ALA A 87 6.78 3.19 -13.16
CA ALA A 87 7.48 1.92 -13.39
C ALA A 87 7.75 1.14 -12.09
N GLU A 88 8.15 1.83 -11.03
CA GLU A 88 8.38 1.23 -9.71
C GLU A 88 7.07 0.77 -9.09
N VAL A 89 6.00 1.56 -9.22
CA VAL A 89 4.66 1.18 -8.76
C VAL A 89 4.22 -0.13 -9.42
N GLU A 90 4.41 -0.28 -10.74
CA GLU A 90 4.09 -1.53 -11.44
C GLU A 90 4.99 -2.69 -11.05
N ALA A 91 6.30 -2.44 -10.87
CA ALA A 91 7.23 -3.45 -10.41
C ALA A 91 6.83 -3.99 -9.03
N VAL A 92 6.59 -3.10 -8.06
CA VAL A 92 6.16 -3.46 -6.70
C VAL A 92 4.79 -4.13 -6.71
N LEU A 93 3.82 -3.63 -7.49
CA LEU A 93 2.52 -4.30 -7.66
C LEU A 93 2.69 -5.74 -8.13
N ARG A 94 3.53 -5.96 -9.14
CA ARG A 94 3.80 -7.29 -9.70
C ARG A 94 4.51 -8.19 -8.69
N ILE A 95 5.50 -7.67 -7.98
CA ILE A 95 6.24 -8.39 -6.94
C ILE A 95 5.27 -8.75 -5.81
N THR A 96 4.56 -7.80 -5.23
CA THR A 96 3.66 -8.02 -4.07
C THR A 96 2.47 -8.94 -4.39
N SER A 97 1.98 -8.92 -5.63
CA SER A 97 0.92 -9.84 -6.07
C SER A 97 1.42 -11.27 -6.32
N SER A 98 2.72 -11.44 -6.60
CA SER A 98 3.36 -12.75 -6.74
C SER A 98 3.95 -13.27 -5.42
N GLU A 99 4.45 -12.36 -4.59
CA GLU A 99 5.12 -12.56 -3.30
C GLU A 99 4.08 -12.46 -2.17
N GLY A 100 3.16 -13.42 -2.13
CA GLY A 100 2.37 -13.70 -0.92
C GLY A 100 3.24 -14.10 0.29
N SER A 101 4.55 -14.25 0.11
CA SER A 101 5.50 -14.74 1.10
C SER A 101 6.89 -14.16 0.83
N ASP A 102 7.44 -13.49 1.85
CA ASP A 102 8.86 -13.18 2.04
C ASP A 102 9.47 -11.95 1.33
N GLY A 103 10.29 -11.19 2.07
CA GLY A 103 11.30 -10.30 1.49
C GLY A 103 11.04 -8.80 1.52
N MET A 104 11.23 -8.16 2.68
CA MET A 104 12.23 -7.07 2.88
C MET A 104 12.02 -6.43 4.26
N GLN A 105 12.70 -6.99 5.26
CA GLN A 105 13.04 -6.22 6.46
C GLN A 105 14.18 -5.28 6.08
N PRO A 106 14.04 -3.94 6.12
CA PRO A 106 15.22 -3.10 6.19
C PRO A 106 15.87 -3.37 7.55
N ALA A 107 16.97 -4.11 7.48
CA ALA A 107 17.90 -4.32 8.56
C ALA A 107 18.27 -2.97 9.19
N LYS A 108 17.68 -2.66 10.34
CA LYS A 108 18.31 -1.79 11.33
C LYS A 108 19.10 -2.67 12.30
N THR A 109 20.14 -3.31 11.77
CA THR A 109 21.22 -3.87 12.57
C THR A 109 22.31 -2.81 12.64
N GLU A 110 22.07 -1.75 13.40
CA GLU A 110 23.17 -0.93 13.92
C GLU A 110 23.77 -1.72 15.09
N ALA A 111 24.77 -2.53 14.78
CA ALA A 111 25.68 -3.13 15.75
C ALA A 111 27.03 -2.40 15.71
N LEU A 112 27.71 -2.42 16.86
CA LEU A 112 29.08 -2.00 17.21
C LEU A 112 29.26 -0.51 17.58
N ILE A 113 29.77 -0.14 18.77
CA ILE A 113 30.95 -0.70 19.46
C ILE A 113 30.89 -0.60 21.00
N GLN A 114 31.50 -1.61 21.59
CA GLN A 114 31.77 -1.98 22.97
C GLN A 114 32.89 -1.14 23.62
N THR A 115 32.74 -0.66 24.87
CA THR A 115 33.67 -0.77 26.03
C THR A 115 33.17 0.00 27.25
#